data_AF-A0A443QCW7-F1
#
_entry.id   AF-A0A443QCW7-F1
#
_cell.length_a   1.000
_cell.length_b   1.000
_cell.length_c   1.000
_cell.angle_alpha   90.00
_cell.angle_beta   90.00
_cell.angle_gamma   90.00
#
_symmetry.space_group_name_H-M   'P 1'
#
loop_
_entity.id
_entity.type
_entity.pdbx_description
1 polymer ?
#
loop_
_entity_poly.entity_id
_entity_poly.type
_entity_poly.pdbx_seq_one_letter_code
_entity_poly.pdbx_strand_id
1 'polypeptide(L)'
;RPIGGILDFYIFVGETAPEVVSEYIKLVGLPTMPPLWALGFHLSRYGYNSLSKMVEAWNRTRNSNIPFDVQWVDIDYMNDYNDFTYDKNSFQDLPQFVDTLHRIGMYFVIILEPGVSACEPTNTHRPYDDGIEMDIFVKHSNGEILVGKVWNKCGKTVFPDFTHPIA
;
A
#
# COMPACT_ATOMS: atom_id res chain seq x y z
N ARG A 1 28.12 -13.97 -3.33
CA ARG A 1 28.15 -15.33 -2.75
C ARG A 1 26.90 -15.46 -1.88
N PRO A 2 25.97 -16.37 -2.20
CA PRO A 2 24.73 -16.54 -1.44
C PRO A 2 25.00 -17.17 -0.05
N ILE A 3 24.05 -16.99 0.89
CA ILE A 3 24.10 -17.52 2.27
C ILE A 3 23.21 -18.77 2.48
N GLY A 4 22.57 -19.28 1.42
CA GLY A 4 21.67 -20.44 1.44
C GLY A 4 21.04 -20.69 0.06
N GLY A 5 20.17 -21.70 -0.05
CA GLY A 5 19.49 -22.06 -1.30
C GLY A 5 20.34 -22.91 -2.26
N ILE A 6 20.01 -22.85 -3.55
CA ILE A 6 20.75 -23.51 -4.64
C ILE A 6 21.36 -22.48 -5.59
N LEU A 7 22.21 -22.94 -6.49
CA LEU A 7 22.65 -22.16 -7.64
C LEU A 7 21.80 -22.54 -8.86
N ASP A 8 20.84 -21.69 -9.19
CA ASP A 8 20.00 -21.81 -10.38
C ASP A 8 20.35 -20.68 -11.37
N PHE A 9 20.79 -21.05 -12.58
CA PHE A 9 21.36 -20.11 -13.54
C PHE A 9 20.61 -20.12 -14.86
N TYR A 10 20.30 -18.91 -15.34
CA TYR A 10 19.77 -18.65 -16.67
C TYR A 10 20.73 -17.72 -17.41
N ILE A 11 21.07 -18.08 -18.64
CA ILE A 11 21.95 -17.28 -19.52
C ILE A 11 21.10 -16.86 -20.72
N PHE A 12 20.93 -15.55 -20.87
CA PHE A 12 20.15 -14.96 -21.96
C PHE A 12 21.09 -14.42 -23.03
N VAL A 13 20.82 -14.74 -24.29
CA VAL A 13 21.63 -14.35 -25.45
C VAL A 13 20.72 -13.68 -26.47
N GLY A 14 21.15 -12.53 -26.99
CA GLY A 14 20.46 -11.77 -28.04
C GLY A 14 21.48 -10.99 -28.85
N GLU A 15 21.14 -10.64 -30.08
CA GLU A 15 21.97 -9.82 -30.97
C GLU A 15 22.00 -8.35 -30.50
N THR A 16 20.96 -7.95 -29.76
CA THR A 16 20.81 -6.61 -29.21
C THR A 16 20.48 -6.63 -27.71
N ALA A 17 20.80 -5.55 -27.00
CA ALA A 17 20.46 -5.43 -25.57
C ALA A 17 18.94 -5.54 -25.29
N PRO A 18 18.03 -4.97 -26.10
CA PRO A 18 16.58 -5.19 -25.93
C PRO A 18 16.14 -6.65 -26.06
N GLU A 19 16.77 -7.45 -26.93
CA GLU A 19 16.46 -8.88 -27.06
C GLU A 19 16.85 -9.65 -25.80
N VAL A 20 18.03 -9.36 -25.24
CA VAL A 20 18.46 -9.97 -23.96
C VAL A 20 17.45 -9.67 -22.84
N VAL A 21 16.97 -8.43 -22.76
CA VAL A 21 15.92 -8.04 -21.81
C VAL A 21 14.60 -8.78 -22.10
N SER A 22 14.23 -8.93 -23.38
CA SER A 22 13.03 -9.67 -23.80
C SER A 22 13.06 -11.12 -23.36
N GLU A 23 14.19 -11.82 -23.54
CA GLU A 23 14.34 -13.21 -23.10
C GLU A 23 14.24 -13.35 -21.58
N TYR A 24 14.81 -12.41 -20.82
CA TYR A 24 14.68 -12.39 -19.36
C TYR A 24 13.22 -12.26 -18.91
N ILE A 25 12.48 -11.28 -19.44
CA ILE A 25 11.08 -11.05 -19.00
C ILE A 25 10.13 -12.17 -19.44
N LYS A 26 10.44 -12.91 -20.52
CA LYS A 26 9.68 -14.12 -20.88
C LYS A 26 9.79 -15.21 -19.82
N LEU A 27 10.94 -15.33 -19.16
CA LEU A 27 11.15 -16.30 -18.08
C LEU A 27 10.46 -15.87 -16.79
N VAL A 28 10.69 -14.63 -16.32
CA VAL A 28 10.21 -14.18 -15.00
C VAL A 28 8.76 -13.68 -14.98
N GLY A 29 8.18 -13.46 -16.16
CA GLY A 29 6.82 -12.94 -16.33
C GLY A 29 6.81 -11.59 -17.05
N LEU A 30 5.91 -11.47 -18.03
CA LEU A 30 5.74 -10.22 -18.77
C LEU A 30 5.16 -9.12 -17.86
N PRO A 31 5.54 -7.85 -18.06
CA PRO A 31 4.94 -6.73 -17.33
C PRO A 31 3.42 -6.70 -17.52
N THR A 32 2.69 -6.45 -16.44
CA THR A 32 1.23 -6.25 -16.52
C THR A 32 0.92 -4.96 -17.28
N MET A 33 -0.18 -4.95 -18.04
CA MET A 33 -0.67 -3.74 -18.70
C MET A 33 -1.28 -2.79 -17.65
N PRO A 34 -0.74 -1.58 -17.46
CA PRO A 34 -1.32 -0.64 -16.51
C PRO A 34 -2.66 -0.08 -17.04
N PRO A 35 -3.60 0.29 -16.16
CA PRO A 35 -4.76 1.06 -16.58
C PRO A 35 -4.30 2.44 -17.08
N LEU A 36 -5.01 3.01 -18.07
CA LEU A 36 -4.57 4.23 -18.75
C LEU A 36 -4.37 5.41 -17.79
N TRP A 37 -5.21 5.54 -16.75
CA TRP A 37 -5.12 6.61 -15.76
C TRP A 37 -3.82 6.59 -14.95
N ALA A 38 -3.17 5.43 -14.82
CA ALA A 38 -1.91 5.30 -14.10
C ALA A 38 -0.72 5.91 -14.86
N LEU A 39 -0.92 6.29 -16.13
CA LEU A 39 0.05 7.05 -16.92
C LEU A 39 -0.12 8.57 -16.77
N GLY A 40 -1.17 9.01 -16.08
CA GLY A 40 -1.42 10.42 -15.76
C GLY A 40 -0.48 10.95 -14.68
N PHE A 41 -0.58 12.24 -14.36
CA PHE A 41 0.17 12.81 -13.24
C PHE A 41 -0.51 12.48 -11.90
N HIS A 42 0.29 12.09 -10.91
CA HIS A 42 -0.15 11.69 -9.57
C HIS A 42 0.35 12.73 -8.55
N LEU A 43 -0.56 13.27 -7.72
CA LEU A 43 -0.21 14.20 -6.65
C LEU A 43 -0.25 13.49 -5.29
N SER A 44 0.87 13.51 -4.58
CA SER A 44 1.02 12.86 -3.27
C SER A 44 1.91 13.68 -2.34
N ARG A 45 1.77 13.44 -1.04
CA ARG A 45 2.76 13.73 0.00
C ARG A 45 2.40 12.98 1.28
N TYR A 46 3.41 12.69 2.09
CA TYR A 46 3.19 12.55 3.52
C TYR A 46 2.89 13.92 4.14
N GLY A 47 1.85 13.99 4.97
CA GLY A 47 1.60 15.14 5.83
C GLY A 47 0.67 16.19 5.21
N TYR A 48 -0.40 15.77 4.56
CA TYR A 48 -1.56 16.66 4.44
C TYR A 48 -2.14 16.93 5.84
N ASN A 49 -2.16 15.94 6.72
CA ASN A 49 -2.63 15.92 8.11
C ASN A 49 -4.13 16.15 8.30
N SER A 50 -4.85 16.59 7.26
CA SER A 50 -6.30 16.70 7.24
C SER A 50 -6.82 16.71 5.81
N LEU A 51 -8.08 16.32 5.65
CA LEU A 51 -8.78 16.39 4.37
C LEU A 51 -8.83 17.82 3.83
N SER A 52 -9.04 18.83 4.69
CA SER A 52 -9.07 20.24 4.28
C SER A 52 -7.78 20.70 3.60
N LYS A 53 -6.61 20.29 4.13
CA LYS A 53 -5.30 20.60 3.55
C LYS A 53 -5.03 19.82 2.26
N MET A 54 -5.52 18.60 2.17
CA MET A 54 -5.47 17.82 0.91
C MET A 54 -6.32 18.49 -0.17
N VAL A 55 -7.54 18.91 0.16
CA VAL A 55 -8.46 19.63 -0.74
C VAL A 55 -7.87 20.97 -1.17
N GLU A 56 -7.17 21.69 -0.28
CA GLU A 56 -6.46 22.93 -0.64
C GLU A 56 -5.37 22.67 -1.69
N ALA A 57 -4.57 21.62 -1.50
CA ALA A 57 -3.54 21.24 -2.48
C ALA A 57 -4.15 20.81 -3.82
N TRP A 58 -5.22 20.01 -3.78
CA TRP A 58 -5.98 19.59 -4.95
C TRP A 58 -6.52 20.80 -5.74
N ASN A 59 -7.21 21.73 -5.06
CA ASN A 59 -7.74 22.95 -5.66
C ASN A 59 -6.64 23.83 -6.26
N ARG A 60 -5.54 24.07 -5.53
CA ARG A 60 -4.43 24.90 -6.03
C ARG A 60 -3.84 24.34 -7.33
N THR A 61 -3.66 23.02 -7.41
CA THR A 61 -3.14 22.34 -8.60
C THR A 61 -4.09 22.49 -9.78
N ARG A 62 -5.40 22.24 -9.57
CA ARG A 62 -6.42 22.43 -10.61
C ARG A 62 -6.53 23.88 -11.08
N ASN A 63 -6.52 24.84 -10.15
CA ASN A 63 -6.60 26.27 -10.46
C ASN A 63 -5.37 26.78 -11.23
N SER A 64 -4.26 26.05 -11.15
CA SER A 64 -3.03 26.32 -11.91
C SER A 64 -3.02 25.65 -13.29
N ASN A 65 -4.12 25.02 -13.71
CA ASN A 65 -4.26 24.26 -14.97
C ASN A 65 -3.21 23.15 -15.14
N ILE A 66 -2.72 22.58 -14.03
CA ILE A 66 -1.82 21.43 -14.07
C ILE A 66 -2.69 20.17 -14.28
N PRO A 67 -2.50 19.41 -15.38
CA PRO A 67 -3.22 18.15 -15.57
C PRO A 67 -2.76 17.12 -14.54
N PHE A 68 -3.70 16.47 -13.86
CA PHE A 68 -3.43 15.33 -12.99
C PHE A 68 -4.67 14.46 -12.83
N ASP A 69 -4.44 13.16 -12.75
CA ASP A 69 -5.47 12.13 -12.80
C ASP A 69 -5.74 11.53 -11.42
N VAL A 70 -4.73 11.56 -10.53
CA VAL A 70 -4.78 10.79 -9.28
C VAL A 70 -4.38 11.64 -8.07
N GLN A 71 -5.25 11.68 -7.08
CA GLN A 71 -4.93 12.19 -5.75
C GLN A 71 -4.55 11.02 -4.83
N TRP A 72 -3.39 11.13 -4.19
CA TRP A 72 -2.94 10.17 -3.19
C TRP A 72 -3.14 10.71 -1.78
N VAL A 73 -3.25 9.80 -0.82
CA VAL A 73 -3.12 10.13 0.59
C VAL A 73 -2.19 9.14 1.28
N ASP A 74 -1.29 9.65 2.09
CA ASP A 74 -0.34 8.86 2.89
C ASP A 74 -0.97 8.51 4.25
N ILE A 75 -0.23 7.88 5.15
CA ILE A 75 -0.72 7.31 6.42
C ILE A 75 -1.49 8.29 7.31
N ASP A 76 -1.40 9.61 7.08
CA ASP A 76 -2.16 10.62 7.80
C ASP A 76 -3.68 10.48 7.67
N TYR A 77 -4.21 9.76 6.67
CA TYR A 77 -5.66 9.49 6.61
C TYR A 77 -6.13 8.47 7.65
N MET A 78 -5.25 7.59 8.11
CA MET A 78 -5.58 6.45 8.97
C MET A 78 -5.85 6.89 10.42
N ASN A 79 -6.71 6.16 11.13
CA ASN A 79 -6.84 6.34 12.57
C ASN A 79 -5.62 5.71 13.26
N ASP A 80 -4.81 6.52 13.93
CA ASP A 80 -3.59 6.11 14.64
C ASP A 80 -2.56 5.33 13.78
N TYR A 81 -2.57 5.58 12.47
CA TYR A 81 -1.72 4.90 11.47
C TYR A 81 -2.01 3.41 11.32
N ASN A 82 -3.24 2.98 11.60
CA ASN A 82 -3.69 1.60 11.41
C ASN A 82 -4.34 1.42 10.04
N ASP A 83 -3.89 0.41 9.29
CA ASP A 83 -4.49 0.04 8.01
C ASP A 83 -6.00 -0.25 8.12
N PHE A 84 -6.70 -0.08 7.01
CA PHE A 84 -8.15 -0.29 6.88
C PHE A 84 -9.01 0.60 7.80
N THR A 85 -8.45 1.70 8.29
CA THR A 85 -9.18 2.72 9.05
C THR A 85 -9.04 4.09 8.38
N TYR A 86 -9.88 5.04 8.78
CA TYR A 86 -9.61 6.46 8.52
C TYR A 86 -9.99 7.31 9.73
N ASP A 87 -9.24 8.38 9.97
CA ASP A 87 -9.43 9.29 11.10
C ASP A 87 -10.75 10.06 10.94
N LYS A 88 -11.69 9.82 11.86
CA LYS A 88 -13.04 10.38 11.84
C LYS A 88 -13.11 11.85 12.25
N ASN A 89 -11.99 12.47 12.61
CA ASN A 89 -11.90 13.90 12.94
C ASN A 89 -11.27 14.67 11.77
N SER A 90 -10.06 14.28 11.37
CA SER A 90 -9.25 14.99 10.37
C SER A 90 -9.64 14.62 8.93
N PHE A 91 -10.27 13.46 8.73
CA PHE A 91 -10.67 12.91 7.43
C PHE A 91 -12.14 12.45 7.42
N GLN A 92 -13.00 13.03 8.26
CA GLN A 92 -14.40 12.61 8.42
C GLN A 92 -15.18 12.52 7.08
N ASP A 93 -14.97 13.48 6.18
CA ASP A 93 -15.67 13.62 4.88
C ASP A 93 -14.89 12.98 3.71
N LEU A 94 -13.91 12.11 4.02
CA LEU A 94 -13.06 11.46 3.01
C LEU A 94 -13.90 10.68 1.97
N PRO A 95 -14.94 9.90 2.35
CA PRO A 95 -15.77 9.21 1.36
C PRO A 95 -16.42 10.16 0.35
N GLN A 96 -16.96 11.29 0.81
CA GLN A 96 -17.63 12.30 -0.03
C GLN A 96 -16.63 13.00 -0.97
N PHE A 97 -15.40 13.20 -0.51
CA PHE A 97 -14.34 13.74 -1.35
C PHE A 97 -13.94 12.75 -2.45
N VAL A 98 -13.79 11.46 -2.12
CA VAL A 98 -13.51 10.40 -3.11
C VAL A 98 -14.63 10.32 -4.16
N ASP A 99 -15.90 10.39 -3.75
CA ASP A 99 -17.04 10.47 -4.68
C ASP A 99 -16.96 11.69 -5.61
N THR A 100 -16.42 12.80 -5.10
CA THR A 100 -16.22 14.02 -5.88
C THR A 100 -15.13 13.84 -6.93
N LEU A 101 -14.02 13.20 -6.59
CA LEU A 101 -12.94 12.86 -7.53
C LEU A 101 -13.46 11.95 -8.65
N HIS A 102 -14.19 10.89 -8.30
CA HIS A 102 -14.72 9.95 -9.29
C HIS A 102 -15.72 10.61 -10.25
N ARG A 103 -16.57 11.53 -9.76
CA ARG A 103 -17.56 12.25 -10.60
C ARG A 103 -16.93 13.11 -11.68
N ILE A 104 -15.68 13.55 -11.49
CA ILE A 104 -14.94 14.38 -12.44
C ILE A 104 -13.86 13.59 -13.20
N GLY A 105 -13.90 12.25 -13.13
CA GLY A 105 -12.99 11.37 -13.87
C GLY A 105 -11.60 11.21 -13.28
N MET A 106 -11.40 11.58 -12.01
CA MET A 106 -10.15 11.39 -11.28
C MET A 106 -10.19 10.13 -10.42
N TYR A 107 -9.01 9.66 -10.02
CA TYR A 107 -8.82 8.47 -9.19
C TYR A 107 -8.22 8.83 -7.83
N PHE A 108 -8.46 7.96 -6.85
CA PHE A 108 -7.92 8.10 -5.50
C PHE A 108 -7.12 6.86 -5.13
N VAL A 109 -5.91 7.06 -4.62
CA VAL A 109 -5.04 5.97 -4.18
C VAL A 109 -4.62 6.19 -2.73
N ILE A 110 -4.73 5.13 -1.93
CA ILE A 110 -4.30 5.10 -0.53
C ILE A 110 -3.02 4.28 -0.41
N ILE A 111 -2.19 4.63 0.57
CA ILE A 111 -1.16 3.72 1.06
C ILE A 111 -1.79 2.61 1.91
N LEU A 112 -1.20 1.43 1.87
CA LEU A 112 -1.41 0.35 2.83
C LEU A 112 -0.04 -0.16 3.27
N GLU A 113 0.10 -0.48 4.54
CA GLU A 113 1.30 -1.09 5.10
C GLU A 113 1.10 -2.61 5.25
N PRO A 114 2.18 -3.42 5.27
CA PRO A 114 2.05 -4.85 5.53
C PRO A 114 1.88 -5.16 7.03
N GLY A 115 2.13 -4.18 7.91
CA GLY A 115 2.13 -4.39 9.35
C GLY A 115 0.78 -4.08 9.98
N VAL A 116 0.20 -5.03 10.71
CA VAL A 116 -1.09 -4.86 11.39
C VAL A 116 -0.86 -4.49 12.86
N SER A 117 -1.55 -3.45 13.35
CA SER A 117 -1.47 -3.04 14.75
C SER A 117 -2.02 -4.12 15.68
N ALA A 118 -1.35 -4.36 16.81
CA ALA A 118 -1.65 -5.50 17.70
C ALA A 118 -1.76 -5.10 19.18
N CYS A 119 -2.24 -3.89 19.47
CA CYS A 119 -2.43 -3.44 20.86
C CYS A 119 -3.83 -2.96 21.18
N GLU A 120 -4.71 -2.89 20.19
CA GLU A 120 -6.09 -2.48 20.35
C GLU A 120 -6.84 -3.52 21.22
N PRO A 121 -7.87 -3.09 21.98
CA PRO A 121 -8.71 -4.04 22.69
C PRO A 121 -9.32 -5.09 21.74
N THR A 122 -9.52 -6.30 22.22
CA THR A 122 -10.13 -7.39 21.45
C THR A 122 -11.47 -6.95 20.85
N ASN A 123 -11.70 -7.30 19.58
CA ASN A 123 -12.88 -6.93 18.79
C ASN A 123 -13.02 -5.44 18.48
N THR A 124 -11.94 -4.67 18.53
CA THR A 124 -11.94 -3.24 18.14
C THR A 124 -11.06 -2.93 16.93
N HIS A 125 -10.23 -3.88 16.49
CA HIS A 125 -9.41 -3.74 15.31
C HIS A 125 -9.46 -5.01 14.46
N ARG A 126 -10.51 -5.07 13.64
CA ARG A 126 -10.86 -6.23 12.83
C ARG A 126 -9.70 -6.84 12.01
N PRO A 127 -8.81 -6.08 11.35
CA PRO A 127 -7.65 -6.66 10.66
C PRO A 127 -6.77 -7.53 11.56
N TYR A 128 -6.61 -7.15 12.83
CA TYR A 128 -5.89 -7.96 13.81
C TYR A 128 -6.73 -9.12 14.33
N ASP A 129 -7.97 -8.85 14.75
CA ASP A 129 -8.86 -9.86 15.33
C ASP A 129 -9.12 -11.02 14.34
N ASP A 130 -9.47 -10.71 13.09
CA ASP A 130 -9.70 -11.70 12.03
C ASP A 130 -8.39 -12.45 11.69
N GLY A 131 -7.25 -11.75 11.66
CA GLY A 131 -5.95 -12.38 11.40
C GLY A 131 -5.49 -13.36 12.48
N ILE A 132 -5.87 -13.11 13.75
CA ILE A 132 -5.67 -14.06 14.86
C ILE A 132 -6.57 -15.28 14.66
N GLU A 133 -7.85 -15.10 14.33
CA GLU A 133 -8.80 -16.20 14.10
C GLU A 133 -8.35 -17.10 12.93
N MET A 134 -7.81 -16.49 11.87
CA MET A 134 -7.34 -17.18 10.67
C MET A 134 -5.95 -17.80 10.82
N ASP A 135 -5.23 -17.49 11.91
CA ASP A 135 -3.86 -17.95 12.17
C ASP A 135 -2.84 -17.60 11.06
N ILE A 136 -2.93 -16.39 10.52
CA ILE A 136 -2.18 -15.98 9.31
C ILE A 136 -0.92 -15.14 9.56
N PHE A 137 -0.57 -14.86 10.81
CA PHE A 137 0.61 -14.04 11.12
C PHE A 137 1.90 -14.85 11.13
N VAL A 138 2.99 -14.22 10.72
CA VAL A 138 4.35 -14.75 10.84
C VAL A 138 4.66 -15.07 12.30
N LYS A 139 5.25 -16.25 12.55
CA LYS A 139 5.59 -16.75 13.88
C LYS A 139 7.09 -16.91 14.07
N HIS A 140 7.53 -16.79 15.32
CA HIS A 140 8.83 -17.25 15.77
C HIS A 140 8.92 -18.79 15.72
N SER A 141 10.14 -19.33 15.84
CA SER A 141 10.37 -20.77 15.84
C SER A 141 9.72 -21.52 17.01
N ASN A 142 9.34 -20.81 18.08
CA ASN A 142 8.57 -21.34 19.21
C ASN A 142 7.05 -21.34 18.98
N GLY A 143 6.58 -20.87 17.81
CA GLY A 143 5.17 -20.78 17.44
C GLY A 143 4.45 -19.52 17.91
N GLU A 144 5.10 -18.64 18.66
CA GLU A 144 4.52 -17.35 19.06
C GLU A 144 4.53 -16.37 17.88
N ILE A 145 3.50 -15.52 17.79
CA ILE A 145 3.42 -14.50 16.74
C ILE A 145 4.60 -13.53 16.87
N LEU A 146 5.24 -13.23 15.74
CA LEU A 146 6.31 -12.26 15.67
C LEU A 146 5.74 -10.85 15.83
N VAL A 147 6.25 -10.13 16.84
CA VAL A 147 5.86 -8.75 17.13
C VAL A 147 7.03 -7.80 16.84
N GLY A 148 6.82 -6.90 15.90
CA GLY A 148 7.71 -5.78 15.56
C GLY A 148 7.13 -4.43 15.94
N LYS A 149 7.66 -3.38 15.32
CA LYS A 149 7.24 -1.99 15.51
C LYS A 149 7.35 -1.22 14.19
N VAL A 150 6.24 -0.62 13.74
CA VAL A 150 6.16 0.23 12.54
C VAL A 150 5.43 1.54 12.90
N TRP A 151 4.60 2.10 12.01
CA TRP A 151 4.01 3.44 12.12
C TRP A 151 2.89 3.54 13.16
N ASN A 152 2.15 2.46 13.36
CA ASN A 152 1.02 2.42 14.29
C ASN A 152 1.43 2.90 15.68
N LYS A 153 0.65 3.82 16.26
CA LYS A 153 1.04 4.52 17.50
C LYS A 153 1.17 3.59 18.70
N CYS A 154 0.48 2.46 18.69
CA CYS A 154 0.44 1.54 19.82
C CYS A 154 1.79 0.81 20.04
N GLY A 155 2.65 0.76 19.01
CA GLY A 155 4.03 0.27 19.14
C GLY A 155 4.20 -1.25 19.12
N LYS A 156 3.14 -2.02 18.81
CA LYS A 156 3.24 -3.45 18.46
C LYS A 156 2.62 -3.69 17.10
N THR A 157 3.36 -4.36 16.23
CA THR A 157 2.94 -4.65 14.87
C THR A 157 3.17 -6.13 14.60
N VAL A 158 2.18 -6.82 14.04
CA VAL A 158 2.30 -8.20 13.55
C VAL A 158 2.27 -8.19 12.02
N PHE A 159 2.77 -9.25 11.39
CA PHE A 159 2.98 -9.30 9.94
C PHE A 159 2.21 -10.48 9.36
N PRO A 160 1.22 -10.28 8.47
CA PRO A 160 0.61 -11.35 7.71
C PRO A 160 1.67 -12.11 6.91
N ASP A 161 1.57 -13.44 6.89
CA ASP A 161 2.37 -14.29 6.05
C ASP A 161 1.73 -14.40 4.66
N PHE A 162 2.11 -13.52 3.73
CA PHE A 162 1.60 -13.53 2.35
C PHE A 162 1.98 -14.79 1.54
N THR A 163 2.75 -15.73 2.11
CA THR A 163 2.97 -17.06 1.52
C THR A 163 1.94 -18.08 2.00
N HIS A 164 1.21 -17.77 3.07
CA HIS A 164 0.11 -18.56 3.59
C HIS A 164 -1.15 -18.34 2.73
N PRO A 165 -1.82 -19.40 2.22
CA PRO A 165 -2.86 -19.28 1.20
C PRO A 165 -4.17 -18.61 1.67
N ILE A 166 -4.33 -18.44 2.98
CA ILE A 166 -5.51 -17.82 3.61
C ILE A 166 -5.21 -16.37 4.04
N ALA A 167 -3.94 -15.94 4.01
CA ALA A 167 -3.55 -14.58 4.36
C ALA A 167 -3.95 -13.55 3.30
#